data_AF-A0A929UUV8-F1
#
_entry.id   AF-A0A929UUV8-F1
#
_cell.length_a   1.000
_cell.length_b   1.000
_cell.length_c   1.000
_cell.angle_alpha   90.00
_cell.angle_beta   90.00
_cell.angle_gamma   90.00
#
_symmetry.space_group_name_H-M   'P 1'
#
loop_
_entity.id
_entity.type
_entity.pdbx_description
1 polymer ?
#
loop_
_entity_poly.entity_id
_entity_poly.type
_entity_poly.pdbx_seq_one_letter_code
_entity_poly.pdbx_strand_id
1 'polypeptide(L)'
;QELKGEGEGEFYLTLWLDHPEADESQILKDYHRYFGKDFAGSVTSFQTIMHNYLYSYRLMGNYMVYLLCFLLAFVCLLILLLMNMELRTDQETIRTLKILGYTGAQIRLNYLRMYGKITAAGALFGGGGMAILLRKWLNRMFDGAGGIRISWISMLLPALFALGIVLLLHTLLLLIALHRISSLPLTEVEHEKTRFRVNHLCFRKCGASPKLLPFSLG
;
A
#
# COMPACT_ATOMS: atom_id res chain seq x y z
N GLN A 1 23.98 34.12 -34.56
CA GLN A 1 22.60 34.08 -35.06
C GLN A 1 21.99 35.45 -34.80
N GLU A 2 21.55 36.14 -35.86
CA GLU A 2 21.10 37.54 -35.81
C GLU A 2 19.80 37.68 -35.01
N LEU A 3 19.79 38.63 -34.07
CA LEU A 3 18.62 39.01 -33.30
C LEU A 3 17.96 40.23 -33.96
N LYS A 4 16.83 40.00 -34.62
CA LYS A 4 15.94 41.06 -35.11
C LYS A 4 14.91 41.35 -34.02
N GLY A 5 15.16 42.40 -33.24
CA GLY A 5 14.28 42.84 -32.16
C GLY A 5 13.27 43.85 -32.68
N GLU A 6 11.98 43.49 -32.59
CA GLU A 6 10.89 44.46 -32.63
C GLU A 6 9.91 44.07 -31.50
N GLY A 7 9.91 44.89 -30.44
CA GLY A 7 9.08 44.71 -29.25
C GLY A 7 9.86 45.02 -27.98
N GLU A 8 9.41 46.04 -27.23
CA GLU A 8 9.84 46.34 -25.86
C GLU A 8 9.40 45.23 -24.88
N GLY A 9 9.96 44.04 -25.05
CA GLY A 9 9.86 42.95 -24.08
C GLY A 9 11.21 42.76 -23.41
N GLU A 10 11.22 42.51 -22.10
CA GLU A 10 12.44 42.09 -21.42
C GLU A 10 12.93 40.76 -22.03
N PHE A 11 14.04 40.81 -22.77
CA PHE A 11 14.65 39.63 -23.36
C PHE A 11 15.54 38.96 -22.33
N TYR A 12 15.11 37.79 -21.84
CA TYR A 12 15.93 36.94 -20.97
C TYR A 12 16.84 36.06 -21.83
N LEU A 13 18.15 36.29 -21.75
CA LEU A 13 19.16 35.48 -22.44
C LEU A 13 19.69 34.41 -21.48
N THR A 14 19.38 33.13 -21.73
CA THR A 14 19.96 32.01 -20.96
C THR A 14 21.20 31.48 -21.69
N LEU A 15 22.37 31.62 -21.06
CA LEU A 15 23.65 31.11 -21.57
C LEU A 15 24.11 29.92 -20.72
N TRP A 16 24.43 28.83 -21.39
CA TRP A 16 25.03 27.65 -20.76
C TRP A 16 26.55 27.75 -20.89
N LEU A 17 27.23 27.91 -19.76
CA LEU A 17 28.69 27.98 -19.69
C LEU A 17 29.20 26.64 -19.16
N ASP A 18 29.92 25.89 -20.01
CA ASP A 18 30.53 24.63 -19.60
C ASP A 18 31.89 24.89 -18.95
N HIS A 19 31.85 25.31 -17.68
CA HIS A 19 33.04 25.61 -16.88
C HIS A 19 32.96 24.84 -15.54
N PRO A 20 33.51 23.61 -15.47
CA PRO A 20 33.29 22.70 -14.35
C PRO A 20 33.93 23.13 -13.01
N GLU A 21 34.82 24.13 -13.01
CA GLU A 21 35.58 24.59 -11.84
C GLU A 21 35.24 26.02 -11.39
N ALA A 22 34.38 26.74 -12.12
CA ALA A 22 34.08 28.13 -11.81
C ALA A 22 32.92 28.22 -10.80
N ASP A 23 33.22 28.71 -9.60
CA ASP A 23 32.20 28.99 -8.57
C ASP A 23 31.29 30.16 -9.01
N GLU A 24 30.01 30.11 -8.66
CA GLU A 24 29.00 31.12 -9.00
C GLU A 24 29.49 32.53 -8.59
N SER A 25 30.15 32.61 -7.42
CA SER A 25 30.70 33.85 -6.87
C SER A 25 31.88 34.41 -7.67
N GLN A 26 32.66 33.53 -8.32
CA GLN A 26 33.82 33.92 -9.11
C GLN A 26 33.39 34.48 -10.47
N ILE A 27 32.36 33.88 -11.08
CA ILE A 27 31.77 34.36 -12.35
C ILE A 27 31.17 35.77 -12.18
N LEU A 28 30.45 36.02 -11.07
CA LEU A 28 29.91 37.35 -10.79
C LEU A 28 31.01 38.39 -10.57
N LYS A 29 32.09 38.02 -9.87
CA LYS A 29 33.25 38.91 -9.64
C LYS A 29 33.97 39.26 -10.94
N ASP A 30 34.18 38.27 -11.81
CA ASP A 30 34.84 38.50 -13.10
C ASP A 30 33.94 39.35 -14.02
N TYR A 31 32.62 39.14 -14.02
CA TYR A 31 31.69 39.98 -14.76
C TYR A 31 31.77 41.45 -14.34
N HIS A 32 31.71 41.72 -13.02
CA HIS A 32 31.81 43.08 -12.49
C HIS A 32 33.16 43.72 -12.84
N ARG A 33 34.25 42.94 -12.80
CA ARG A 33 35.61 43.42 -13.14
C ARG A 33 35.76 43.81 -14.61
N TYR A 34 35.18 43.04 -15.53
CA TYR A 34 35.30 43.31 -16.97
C TYR A 34 34.34 44.38 -17.48
N PHE A 35 33.10 44.40 -16.97
CA PHE A 35 32.05 45.29 -17.48
C PHE A 35 31.79 46.51 -16.59
N GLY A 36 32.34 46.56 -15.37
CA GLY A 36 32.15 47.66 -14.42
C GLY A 36 30.70 47.83 -13.95
N LYS A 37 29.88 46.78 -14.09
CA LYS A 37 28.45 46.78 -13.79
C LYS A 37 28.08 45.52 -13.04
N ASP A 38 27.10 45.64 -12.14
CA ASP A 38 26.53 44.48 -11.47
C ASP A 38 25.72 43.63 -12.46
N PHE A 39 25.85 42.32 -12.33
CA PHE A 39 25.10 41.38 -13.15
C PHE A 39 23.63 41.43 -12.71
N ALA A 40 22.75 41.90 -13.62
CA ALA A 40 21.31 42.04 -13.35
C ALA A 40 20.53 40.72 -13.40
N GLY A 41 21.22 39.59 -13.57
CA GLY A 41 20.62 38.25 -13.66
C GLY A 41 21.01 37.33 -12.51
N SER A 42 20.56 36.07 -12.61
CA SER A 42 20.97 35.01 -11.68
C SER A 42 21.93 34.05 -12.39
N VAL A 43 23.09 33.81 -11.78
CA VAL A 43 23.98 32.71 -12.16
C VAL A 43 23.71 31.60 -11.15
N THR A 44 23.32 30.42 -11.64
CA THR A 44 23.12 29.23 -10.81
C THR A 44 23.81 28.06 -11.46
N SER A 45 24.51 27.28 -10.67
CA SER A 45 25.19 26.08 -11.14
C SER A 45 24.17 24.99 -11.43
N PHE A 46 24.49 24.14 -12.41
CA PHE A 46 23.69 22.97 -12.72
C PHE A 46 23.53 22.06 -11.49
N GLN A 47 24.56 21.98 -10.63
CA GLN A 47 24.49 21.21 -9.39
C GLN A 47 23.48 21.81 -8.40
N THR A 48 23.44 23.13 -8.23
CA THR A 48 22.46 23.81 -7.36
C THR A 48 21.03 23.62 -7.87
N ILE A 49 20.82 23.77 -9.18
CA ILE A 49 19.50 23.53 -9.82
C ILE A 49 19.08 22.07 -9.62
N MET A 50 19.95 21.13 -9.96
CA MET A 50 19.68 19.70 -9.83
C MET A 50 19.42 19.31 -8.37
N HIS A 51 20.20 19.84 -7.43
CA HIS A 51 20.03 19.57 -6.00
C HIS A 51 18.67 20.08 -5.49
N ASN A 52 18.28 21.31 -5.83
CA ASN A 52 17.02 21.89 -5.40
C ASN A 52 15.81 21.14 -5.98
N TYR A 53 15.81 20.83 -7.28
CA TYR A 53 14.73 20.07 -7.90
C TYR A 53 14.64 18.65 -7.32
N LEU A 54 15.76 17.93 -7.21
CA LEU A 54 15.77 16.58 -6.64
C LEU A 54 15.39 16.55 -5.17
N TYR A 55 15.73 17.59 -4.40
CA TYR A 55 15.39 17.70 -2.99
C TYR A 55 13.86 17.81 -2.80
N SER A 56 13.19 18.67 -3.57
CA SER A 56 11.73 18.79 -3.55
C SER A 56 11.03 17.47 -3.91
N TYR A 57 11.52 16.77 -4.93
CA TYR A 57 10.96 15.45 -5.31
C TYR A 57 11.21 14.39 -4.24
N ARG A 58 12.38 14.39 -3.57
CA ARG A 58 12.69 13.47 -2.47
C ARG A 58 11.78 13.69 -1.27
N LEU A 59 11.55 14.95 -0.88
CA LEU A 59 10.63 15.27 0.21
C LEU A 59 9.22 14.80 -0.10
N MET A 60 8.70 15.13 -1.29
CA MET A 60 7.38 14.69 -1.73
C MET A 60 7.27 13.16 -1.77
N GLY A 61 8.32 12.47 -2.24
CA GLY A 61 8.40 11.02 -2.21
C GLY A 61 8.31 10.44 -0.78
N ASN A 62 9.08 10.99 0.17
CA ASN A 62 9.04 10.54 1.56
C ASN A 62 7.66 10.73 2.20
N TYR A 63 6.99 11.88 1.97
CA TYR A 63 5.63 12.10 2.46
C TYR A 63 4.64 11.08 1.92
N MET A 64 4.71 10.75 0.63
CA MET A 64 3.86 9.74 0.01
C MET A 64 4.10 8.34 0.61
N VAL A 65 5.35 8.00 0.91
CA VAL A 65 5.69 6.73 1.58
C VAL A 65 5.11 6.68 3.00
N TYR A 66 5.23 7.75 3.80
CA TYR A 66 4.65 7.78 5.13
C TYR A 66 3.13 7.65 5.10
N LEU A 67 2.47 8.35 4.17
CA LEU A 67 1.03 8.26 3.99
C LEU A 67 0.61 6.83 3.60
N LEU A 68 1.35 6.19 2.71
CA LEU A 68 1.10 4.80 2.31
C LEU A 68 1.24 3.83 3.50
N CYS A 69 2.30 3.99 4.30
CA CYS A 69 2.53 3.18 5.50
C CYS A 69 1.40 3.37 6.53
N PHE A 70 0.95 4.61 6.74
CA PHE A 70 -0.16 4.91 7.65
C PHE A 70 -1.47 4.26 7.17
N LEU A 71 -1.81 4.40 5.89
CA LEU A 71 -3.00 3.75 5.30
C LEU A 71 -2.93 2.23 5.40
N LEU A 72 -1.76 1.64 5.14
CA LEU A 72 -1.56 0.20 5.26
C LEU A 72 -1.77 -0.27 6.71
N ALA A 73 -1.20 0.44 7.69
CA ALA A 73 -1.39 0.13 9.10
C ALA A 73 -2.86 0.25 9.52
N PHE A 74 -3.56 1.28 9.05
CA PHE A 74 -4.98 1.47 9.30
C PHE A 74 -5.84 0.33 8.73
N VAL A 75 -5.57 -0.10 7.50
CA VAL A 75 -6.23 -1.26 6.89
C VAL A 75 -5.96 -2.55 7.67
N CYS A 76 -4.73 -2.76 8.14
CA CYS A 76 -4.39 -3.92 8.97
C CYS A 76 -5.19 -3.92 10.29
N LEU A 77 -5.29 -2.75 10.93
CA LEU A 77 -6.08 -2.58 12.16
C LEU A 77 -7.55 -2.90 11.91
N LEU A 78 -8.13 -2.38 10.82
CA LEU A 78 -9.51 -2.69 10.44
C LEU A 78 -9.72 -4.19 10.22
N ILE A 79 -8.83 -4.87 9.49
CA ILE A 79 -8.93 -6.32 9.27
C ILE A 79 -8.90 -7.06 10.61
N LEU A 80 -7.99 -6.70 11.51
CA LEU A 80 -7.92 -7.32 12.85
C LEU A 80 -9.17 -7.06 13.67
N LEU A 81 -9.73 -5.85 13.61
CA LEU A 81 -10.95 -5.49 14.32
C LEU A 81 -12.14 -6.30 13.81
N LEU A 82 -12.37 -6.30 12.49
CA LEU A 82 -13.45 -7.06 11.86
C LEU A 82 -13.33 -8.55 12.16
N MET A 83 -12.13 -9.11 12.02
CA MET A 83 -11.87 -10.52 12.32
C MET A 83 -12.15 -10.87 13.78
N ASN A 84 -11.75 -10.00 14.73
CA ASN A 84 -12.06 -10.22 16.14
C ASN A 84 -13.56 -10.15 16.43
N MET A 85 -14.30 -9.27 15.73
CA MET A 85 -15.76 -9.16 15.86
C MET A 85 -16.45 -10.41 15.30
N GLU A 86 -16.11 -10.81 14.08
CA GLU A 86 -16.67 -12.02 13.44
C GLU A 86 -16.34 -13.28 14.24
N LEU A 87 -15.09 -13.43 14.70
CA LEU A 87 -14.72 -14.59 15.50
C LEU A 87 -15.38 -14.61 16.87
N ARG A 88 -15.77 -13.46 17.45
CA ARG A 88 -16.58 -13.39 18.68
C ARG A 88 -18.00 -13.88 18.43
N THR A 89 -18.60 -13.48 17.32
CA THR A 89 -19.93 -13.94 16.90
C THR A 89 -19.94 -15.44 16.64
N ASP A 90 -18.87 -15.96 16.01
CA ASP A 90 -18.78 -17.37 15.60
C ASP A 90 -18.25 -18.31 16.70
N GLN A 91 -17.99 -17.83 17.92
CA GLN A 91 -17.38 -18.68 18.98
C GLN A 91 -18.21 -19.92 19.29
N GLU A 92 -19.53 -19.78 19.38
CA GLU A 92 -20.42 -20.91 19.67
C GLU A 92 -20.40 -21.93 18.54
N THR A 93 -20.42 -21.47 17.28
CA THR A 93 -20.34 -22.32 16.10
C THR A 93 -19.02 -23.08 16.04
N ILE A 94 -17.90 -22.41 16.32
CA ILE A 94 -16.56 -23.02 16.40
C ILE A 94 -16.50 -24.09 17.50
N ARG A 95 -17.15 -23.86 18.65
CA ARG A 95 -17.23 -24.84 19.74
C ARG A 95 -18.03 -26.07 19.31
N THR A 96 -19.19 -25.90 18.69
CA THR A 96 -19.99 -27.01 18.16
C THR A 96 -19.21 -27.82 17.12
N LEU A 97 -18.48 -27.17 16.21
CA LEU A 97 -17.60 -27.84 15.24
C LEU A 97 -16.50 -28.68 15.91
N LYS A 98 -15.87 -28.16 16.97
CA LYS A 98 -14.87 -28.94 17.73
C LYS A 98 -15.49 -30.16 18.42
N ILE A 99 -16.69 -30.03 18.98
CA ILE A 99 -17.42 -31.15 19.62
C ILE A 99 -17.76 -32.24 18.59
N LEU A 100 -18.09 -31.85 17.36
CA LEU A 100 -18.33 -32.75 16.22
C LEU A 100 -17.06 -33.47 15.72
N GLY A 101 -15.88 -33.16 16.28
CA GLY A 101 -14.60 -33.80 15.94
C GLY A 101 -13.80 -33.08 14.86
N TYR A 102 -14.17 -31.86 14.45
CA TYR A 102 -13.34 -31.07 13.54
C TYR A 102 -12.05 -30.62 14.22
N THR A 103 -10.93 -30.76 13.51
CA THR A 103 -9.64 -30.29 14.01
C THR A 103 -9.53 -28.77 13.87
N GLY A 104 -8.82 -28.11 14.80
CA GLY A 104 -8.58 -26.66 14.72
C GLY A 104 -7.85 -26.25 13.43
N ALA A 105 -7.08 -27.14 12.80
CA ALA A 105 -6.47 -26.90 11.49
C ALA A 105 -7.52 -26.84 10.35
N GLN A 106 -8.52 -27.72 10.36
CA GLN A 106 -9.59 -27.72 9.34
C GLN A 106 -10.46 -26.46 9.43
N ILE A 107 -10.77 -26.01 10.65
CA ILE A 107 -11.53 -24.77 10.88
C ILE A 107 -10.75 -23.57 10.33
N ARG A 108 -9.45 -23.45 10.69
CA ARG A 108 -8.58 -22.37 10.19
C ARG A 108 -8.49 -22.33 8.68
N LEU A 109 -8.33 -23.50 8.03
CA LEU A 109 -8.25 -23.59 6.58
C LEU A 109 -9.56 -23.16 5.89
N ASN A 110 -10.72 -23.47 6.48
CA ASN A 110 -12.01 -23.06 5.95
C ASN A 110 -12.16 -21.53 5.97
N TYR A 111 -11.86 -20.89 7.11
CA TYR A 111 -11.86 -19.43 7.22
C TYR A 111 -10.85 -18.79 6.26
N LEU A 112 -9.63 -19.31 6.17
CA LEU A 112 -8.62 -18.82 5.23
C LEU A 112 -9.11 -18.87 3.78
N ARG A 113 -9.83 -19.93 3.40
CA ARG A 113 -10.37 -20.07 2.04
C ARG A 113 -11.55 -19.12 1.77
N MET A 114 -12.37 -18.84 2.77
CA MET A 114 -13.49 -17.91 2.65
C MET A 114 -12.98 -16.47 2.49
N TYR A 115 -12.19 -15.99 3.45
CA TYR A 115 -11.62 -14.64 3.39
C TYR A 115 -10.61 -14.48 2.26
N GLY A 116 -9.85 -15.54 1.94
CA GLY A 116 -8.89 -15.51 0.84
C GLY A 116 -9.54 -15.21 -0.51
N LYS A 117 -10.76 -15.70 -0.77
CA LYS A 117 -11.49 -15.37 -2.01
C LYS A 117 -11.91 -13.91 -2.05
N ILE A 118 -12.41 -13.38 -0.94
CA ILE A 118 -12.84 -11.98 -0.81
C ILE A 118 -11.64 -11.06 -1.03
N THR A 119 -10.51 -11.37 -0.39
CA THR A 119 -9.27 -10.60 -0.51
C THR A 119 -8.69 -10.71 -1.92
N ALA A 120 -8.73 -11.88 -2.55
CA ALA A 120 -8.28 -12.03 -3.93
C ALA A 120 -9.13 -11.20 -4.91
N ALA A 121 -10.46 -11.19 -4.75
CA ALA A 121 -11.34 -10.34 -5.54
C ALA A 121 -11.03 -8.86 -5.30
N GLY A 122 -10.95 -8.41 -4.05
CA GLY A 122 -10.61 -7.03 -3.70
C GLY A 122 -9.24 -6.60 -4.25
N ALA A 123 -8.24 -7.47 -4.20
CA ALA A 123 -6.90 -7.21 -4.73
C ALA A 123 -6.89 -7.09 -6.26
N LEU A 124 -7.71 -7.86 -6.98
CA LEU A 124 -7.86 -7.73 -8.43
C LEU A 124 -8.54 -6.40 -8.81
N PHE A 125 -9.61 -6.03 -8.10
CA PHE A 125 -10.29 -4.75 -8.35
C PHE A 125 -9.42 -3.55 -8.00
N GLY A 126 -8.74 -3.59 -6.85
CA GLY A 126 -7.83 -2.54 -6.41
C GLY A 126 -6.58 -2.47 -7.28
N GLY A 127 -5.82 -3.56 -7.36
CA GLY A 127 -4.57 -3.62 -8.10
C GLY A 127 -4.74 -3.42 -9.61
N GLY A 128 -5.74 -4.07 -10.22
CA GLY A 128 -6.03 -3.92 -11.64
C GLY A 128 -6.72 -2.60 -11.94
N GLY A 129 -7.89 -2.36 -11.34
CA GLY A 129 -8.75 -1.21 -11.65
C GLY A 129 -8.16 0.14 -11.24
N MET A 130 -7.64 0.26 -10.01
CA MET A 130 -7.07 1.53 -9.56
C MET A 130 -5.72 1.83 -10.21
N ALA A 131 -4.95 0.84 -10.65
CA ALA A 131 -3.70 1.10 -11.37
C ALA A 131 -3.94 1.85 -12.69
N ILE A 132 -5.01 1.53 -13.42
CA ILE A 132 -5.38 2.23 -14.66
C ILE A 132 -5.72 3.71 -14.37
N LEU A 133 -6.52 3.93 -13.33
CA LEU A 133 -6.92 5.28 -12.92
C LEU A 133 -5.74 6.09 -12.43
N LEU A 134 -4.88 5.49 -11.61
CA LEU A 134 -3.66 6.11 -11.10
C LEU A 134 -2.71 6.47 -12.24
N ARG A 135 -2.54 5.60 -13.24
CA ARG A 135 -1.75 5.92 -14.43
C ARG A 135 -2.28 7.13 -15.18
N LYS A 136 -3.59 7.20 -15.41
CA LYS A 136 -4.23 8.35 -16.07
C LYS A 136 -4.08 9.64 -15.27
N TRP A 137 -4.07 9.54 -13.95
CA TRP A 137 -3.89 10.69 -13.07
C TRP A 137 -2.42 11.15 -13.03
N LEU A 138 -1.47 10.22 -12.88
CA LEU A 138 -0.04 10.51 -12.92
C LEU A 138 0.38 11.11 -14.26
N ASN A 139 -0.06 10.54 -15.38
CA ASN A 139 0.26 11.10 -16.70
C ASN A 139 -0.26 12.54 -16.84
N ARG A 140 -1.47 12.86 -16.34
CA ARG A 140 -1.99 14.24 -16.35
C ARG A 140 -1.17 15.20 -15.49
N MET A 141 -0.64 14.74 -14.35
CA MET A 141 0.27 15.56 -13.54
C MET A 141 1.61 15.79 -14.24
N PHE A 142 2.19 14.75 -14.84
CA PHE A 142 3.50 14.84 -15.49
C PHE A 142 3.48 15.48 -16.88
N ASP A 143 2.32 15.52 -17.54
CA ASP A 143 2.15 16.29 -18.78
C ASP A 143 2.46 17.78 -18.56
N GLY A 144 2.20 18.32 -17.37
CA GLY A 144 2.57 19.69 -16.99
C GLY A 144 4.04 19.90 -16.62
N ALA A 145 4.81 18.83 -16.41
CA ALA A 145 6.19 18.88 -15.87
C ALA A 145 7.29 18.44 -16.86
N GLY A 146 6.96 18.29 -18.15
CA GLY A 146 7.94 17.95 -19.19
C GLY A 146 7.60 16.74 -20.07
N GLY A 147 6.36 16.24 -20.02
CA GLY A 147 5.86 15.26 -21.00
C GLY A 147 6.40 13.83 -20.82
N ILE A 148 6.90 13.49 -19.63
CA ILE A 148 7.36 12.13 -19.31
C ILE A 148 6.15 11.21 -19.22
N ARG A 149 5.99 10.32 -20.21
CA ARG A 149 4.89 9.34 -20.25
C ARG A 149 5.27 8.06 -19.52
N ILE A 150 4.49 7.69 -18.51
CA ILE A 150 4.71 6.45 -17.76
C ILE A 150 4.17 5.27 -18.58
N SER A 151 5.07 4.32 -18.87
CA SER A 151 4.75 3.07 -19.57
C SER A 151 3.95 2.11 -18.67
N TRP A 152 3.16 1.23 -19.28
CA TRP A 152 2.45 0.16 -18.55
C TRP A 152 3.42 -0.85 -17.92
N ILE A 153 4.52 -1.15 -18.60
CA ILE A 153 5.50 -2.16 -18.16
C ILE A 153 6.18 -1.72 -16.86
N SER A 154 6.52 -0.43 -16.73
CA SER A 154 7.09 0.12 -15.50
C SER A 154 6.14 0.07 -14.30
N MET A 155 4.84 -0.07 -14.53
CA MET A 155 3.83 -0.10 -13.46
C MET A 155 3.41 -1.52 -13.08
N LEU A 156 3.57 -2.49 -13.99
CA LEU A 156 3.14 -3.88 -13.79
C LEU A 156 3.93 -4.59 -12.69
N LEU A 157 5.27 -4.45 -12.70
CA LEU A 157 6.13 -5.13 -11.74
C LEU A 157 5.90 -4.64 -10.29
N PRO A 158 5.85 -3.32 -10.00
CA PRO A 158 5.48 -2.83 -8.67
C PRO A 158 4.06 -3.22 -8.26
N ALA A 159 3.11 -3.25 -9.19
CA ALA A 159 1.73 -3.64 -8.89
C ALA A 159 1.62 -5.12 -8.48
N LEU A 160 2.32 -6.02 -9.18
CA LEU A 160 2.38 -7.44 -8.80
C LEU A 160 3.06 -7.64 -7.45
N PHE A 161 4.15 -6.90 -7.20
CA PHE A 161 4.84 -6.94 -5.91
C PHE A 161 3.95 -6.47 -4.76
N ALA A 162 3.24 -5.35 -4.94
CA ALA A 162 2.29 -4.84 -3.96
C ALA A 162 1.14 -5.81 -3.70
N LEU A 163 0.60 -6.45 -4.75
CA LEU A 163 -0.44 -7.47 -4.65
C LEU A 163 0.06 -8.66 -3.81
N GLY A 164 1.27 -9.15 -4.08
CA GLY A 164 1.91 -10.22 -3.31
C GLY A 164 2.05 -9.87 -1.82
N ILE A 165 2.53 -8.66 -1.51
CA ILE A 165 2.66 -8.18 -0.13
C ILE A 165 1.32 -8.13 0.58
N VAL A 166 0.28 -7.58 -0.06
CA VAL A 166 -1.06 -7.46 0.54
C VAL A 166 -1.67 -8.83 0.83
N LEU A 167 -1.55 -9.78 -0.10
CA LEU A 167 -2.04 -11.15 0.13
C LEU A 167 -1.28 -11.82 1.27
N LEU A 168 0.06 -11.73 1.28
CA LEU A 168 0.89 -12.31 2.33
C LEU A 168 0.53 -11.72 3.70
N LEU A 169 0.43 -10.39 3.78
CA LEU A 169 0.07 -9.68 5.00
C LEU A 169 -1.32 -10.07 5.50
N HIS A 170 -2.31 -10.15 4.61
CA HIS A 170 -3.66 -10.57 4.96
C HIS A 170 -3.70 -12.01 5.49
N THR A 171 -3.01 -12.95 4.82
CA THR A 171 -2.92 -14.34 5.31
C THR A 171 -2.24 -14.43 6.67
N LEU A 172 -1.18 -13.65 6.91
CA LEU A 172 -0.50 -13.60 8.18
C LEU A 172 -1.41 -13.06 9.30
N LEU A 173 -2.14 -11.97 9.04
CA LEU A 173 -3.08 -11.38 10.00
C LEU A 173 -4.21 -12.34 10.36
N LEU A 174 -4.76 -13.06 9.39
CA LEU A 174 -5.75 -14.12 9.62
C LEU A 174 -5.19 -15.22 10.51
N LEU A 175 -3.97 -15.69 10.22
CA LEU A 175 -3.32 -16.72 11.03
C LEU A 175 -3.07 -16.25 12.46
N ILE A 176 -2.63 -15.01 12.66
CA ILE A 176 -2.43 -14.41 13.99
C ILE A 176 -3.76 -14.33 14.75
N ALA A 177 -4.82 -13.82 14.12
CA ALA A 177 -6.14 -13.69 14.74
C ALA A 177 -6.70 -15.07 15.16
N LEU A 178 -6.63 -16.04 14.24
CA LEU A 178 -7.07 -17.41 14.50
C LEU A 178 -6.21 -18.11 15.55
N HIS A 179 -4.89 -17.90 15.53
CA HIS A 179 -3.99 -18.47 16.54
C HIS A 179 -4.30 -17.92 17.93
N ARG A 180 -4.43 -16.59 18.06
CA ARG A 180 -4.75 -15.91 19.32
C ARG A 180 -6.05 -16.41 19.94
N ILE A 181 -7.04 -16.75 19.13
CA ILE A 181 -8.33 -17.26 19.60
C ILE A 181 -8.27 -18.76 19.89
N SER A 182 -7.51 -19.53 19.10
CA SER A 182 -7.29 -20.95 19.39
C SER A 182 -6.48 -21.20 20.66
N SER A 183 -5.64 -20.23 21.07
CA SER A 183 -4.87 -20.27 22.31
C SER A 183 -5.65 -19.84 23.54
N LEU A 184 -6.88 -19.32 23.40
CA LEU A 184 -7.76 -19.12 24.55
C LEU A 184 -8.24 -20.50 24.99
N PRO A 185 -7.81 -21.01 26.16
CA PRO A 185 -8.32 -22.27 26.67
C PRO A 185 -9.83 -22.14 26.80
N LEU A 186 -10.58 -23.16 26.37
CA LEU A 186 -11.97 -23.31 26.81
C LEU A 186 -11.90 -23.28 28.35
N THR A 187 -12.36 -22.19 28.94
CA THR A 187 -12.34 -22.02 30.39
C THR A 187 -13.06 -23.22 31.00
N GLU A 188 -12.41 -23.87 31.96
CA GLU A 188 -12.85 -25.12 32.62
C GLU A 188 -14.31 -25.06 33.11
N VAL A 189 -14.82 -23.85 33.36
CA VAL A 189 -16.21 -23.54 33.73
C VAL A 189 -17.24 -24.08 32.73
N GLU A 190 -16.89 -24.22 31.44
CA GLU A 190 -17.83 -24.70 30.42
C GLU A 190 -17.78 -26.22 30.23
N HIS A 191 -16.66 -26.85 30.58
CA HIS A 191 -16.47 -28.30 30.48
C HIS A 191 -17.41 -29.06 31.43
N GLU A 192 -17.64 -28.52 32.63
CA GLU A 192 -18.59 -29.06 33.61
C GLU A 192 -20.05 -28.91 33.13
N LYS A 193 -20.40 -27.76 32.55
CA LYS A 193 -21.76 -27.49 32.03
C LYS A 193 -22.09 -28.30 30.78
N THR A 194 -21.10 -28.64 29.95
CA THR A 194 -21.28 -29.58 28.83
C THR A 194 -21.34 -31.04 29.27
N ARG A 195 -20.60 -31.46 30.31
CA ARG A 195 -20.67 -32.84 30.83
C ARG A 195 -22.06 -33.17 31.35
N PHE A 196 -22.71 -32.22 32.03
CA PHE A 196 -24.08 -32.37 32.51
C PHE A 196 -25.12 -32.42 31.37
N ARG A 197 -24.89 -31.74 30.25
CA ARG A 197 -25.85 -31.69 29.13
C ARG A 197 -25.71 -32.86 28.16
N VAL A 198 -24.48 -33.35 27.94
CA VAL A 198 -24.19 -34.46 27.02
C VAL A 198 -24.67 -35.81 27.58
N ASN A 199 -24.73 -35.98 28.91
CA ASN A 199 -25.34 -37.17 29.51
C ASN A 199 -26.84 -37.33 29.18
N HIS A 200 -27.51 -36.27 28.70
CA HIS A 200 -28.92 -36.32 28.32
C HIS A 200 -29.15 -36.42 26.80
N LEU A 201 -28.10 -36.39 25.99
CA LEU A 201 -28.17 -36.40 24.53
C LEU A 201 -27.23 -37.48 23.97
N CYS A 202 -27.59 -38.74 24.24
CA CYS A 202 -27.01 -39.88 23.56
C CYS A 202 -27.56 -39.94 22.12
N PHE A 203 -26.98 -39.14 21.21
CA PHE A 203 -27.25 -39.28 19.78
C PHE A 203 -26.29 -40.29 19.15
N ARG A 204 -26.87 -41.46 18.89
CA ARG A 204 -26.44 -42.54 18.00
C ARG A 204 -25.67 -42.01 16.78
N LYS A 205 -24.39 -42.38 16.66
CA LYS A 205 -23.57 -42.23 15.46
C LYS A 205 -24.27 -42.89 14.26
N CYS A 206 -24.78 -42.10 13.32
CA CYS A 206 -25.01 -42.55 11.94
C CYS A 206 -23.98 -41.86 11.04
N GLY A 207 -23.19 -42.68 10.36
CA GLY A 207 -22.18 -42.23 9.42
C GLY A 207 -22.80 -41.62 8.18
N ALA A 208 -22.44 -40.38 7.90
CA ALA A 208 -22.31 -39.81 6.57
C ALA A 208 -21.62 -38.45 6.77
N SER A 209 -20.43 -38.27 6.20
CA SER A 209 -19.73 -36.99 6.22
C SER A 209 -20.63 -35.91 5.59
N PRO A 210 -21.07 -34.87 6.34
CA PRO A 210 -21.76 -33.77 5.71
C PRO A 210 -20.72 -32.93 4.99
N LYS A 211 -20.85 -32.82 3.66
CA LYS A 211 -20.19 -31.78 2.88
C LYS A 211 -20.55 -30.45 3.53
N LEU A 212 -19.53 -29.67 3.92
CA LEU A 212 -19.72 -28.30 4.43
C LEU A 212 -20.52 -27.51 3.39
N LEU A 213 -21.78 -27.23 3.73
CA LEU A 213 -22.60 -26.27 3.00
C LEU A 213 -21.97 -24.88 3.17
N PRO A 214 -22.01 -24.04 2.13
CA PRO A 214 -21.50 -22.68 2.20
C PRO A 214 -22.30 -21.93 3.26
N PHE A 215 -21.59 -21.27 4.17
CA PHE A 215 -22.18 -20.27 5.07
C PHE A 215 -22.88 -19.21 4.21
N SER A 216 -24.20 -19.29 4.19
CA SER A 216 -25.08 -18.25 3.66
C SER A 216 -25.05 -17.10 4.66
N LEU A 217 -24.35 -16.01 4.32
CA LEU A 217 -24.59 -14.73 4.98
C LEU A 217 -26.02 -14.29 4.64
N GLY A 218 -26.84 -14.13 5.67
CA GLY A 218 -28.03 -13.28 5.64
C GLY A 218 -27.68 -11.89 6.16
#